data_AF-A0A4U3K2C1-F1
#
_entry.id   AF-A0A4U3K2C1-F1
#
_cell.length_a   1.000
_cell.length_b   1.000
_cell.length_c   1.000
_cell.angle_alpha   90.00
_cell.angle_beta   90.00
_cell.angle_gamma   90.00
#
_symmetry.space_group_name_H-M   'P 1'
#
loop_
_entity.id
_entity.type
_entity.pdbx_description
1 polymer ?
#
loop_
_entity_poly.entity_id
_entity_poly.type
_entity_poly.pdbx_seq_one_letter_code
_entity_poly.pdbx_strand_id
1 'polypeptide(L)'
;MWTGAWYGGAAGNGNVPSKSLSECENGWIFQWQEYKKDGTLNGACYHFFLVPKQHAQNPGSGGVIFLLHGYNANSLVRKYLYVKDTKITGNDINASSSDTAGSGSKMFALSAIYEY
;
A
#
# COMPACT_ATOMS: atom_id res chain seq x y z
N MET A 1 4.49 13.54 0.19
CA MET A 1 3.74 12.67 1.10
C MET A 1 2.27 12.63 0.71
N TRP A 2 1.52 11.62 1.18
CA TRP A 2 0.16 11.35 0.72
C TRP A 2 -0.70 10.68 1.78
N THR A 3 -1.99 10.94 1.71
CA THR A 3 -3.03 10.29 2.53
C THR A 3 -4.24 9.98 1.66
N GLY A 4 -4.99 8.95 2.04
CA GLY A 4 -6.17 8.55 1.29
C GLY A 4 -6.67 7.19 1.72
N ALA A 5 -7.36 6.50 0.83
CA ALA A 5 -7.87 5.17 1.09
C ALA A 5 -7.86 4.39 -0.23
N TRP A 6 -6.82 3.59 -0.45
CA TRP A 6 -6.61 2.89 -1.72
C TRP A 6 -6.26 1.43 -1.51
N TYR A 7 -6.97 0.53 -2.20
CA TYR A 7 -6.68 -0.90 -2.16
C TYR A 7 -5.31 -1.24 -2.76
N GLY A 8 -4.73 -0.37 -3.59
CA GLY A 8 -3.54 -0.70 -4.39
C GLY A 8 -3.87 -1.39 -5.71
N GLY A 9 -5.12 -1.36 -6.19
CA GLY A 9 -5.51 -1.94 -7.49
C GLY A 9 -4.87 -1.20 -8.67
N ALA A 10 -4.76 -1.82 -9.86
CA ALA A 10 -4.12 -1.17 -11.01
C ALA A 10 -4.92 0.05 -11.50
N ALA A 11 -6.25 -0.04 -11.43
CA ALA A 11 -7.14 1.12 -11.52
C ALA A 11 -7.12 1.91 -10.20
N GLY A 12 -6.64 3.17 -10.22
CA GLY A 12 -6.62 4.04 -9.04
C GLY A 12 -5.44 5.00 -9.01
N ASN A 13 -5.25 5.65 -7.86
CA ASN A 13 -4.34 6.81 -7.67
C ASN A 13 -2.85 6.45 -7.79
N GLY A 14 -2.38 6.21 -9.01
CA GLY A 14 -0.97 6.15 -9.34
C GLY A 14 -0.41 7.54 -9.64
N ASN A 15 -0.13 8.33 -8.60
CA ASN A 15 0.79 9.49 -8.59
C ASN A 15 1.02 9.92 -7.15
N VAL A 16 1.84 9.14 -6.46
CA VAL A 16 2.18 9.30 -5.06
C VAL A 16 3.63 8.85 -4.90
N PRO A 17 4.47 9.53 -4.09
CA PRO A 17 4.20 10.70 -3.23
C PRO A 17 4.82 12.02 -3.70
N SER A 18 4.41 13.14 -3.08
CA SER A 18 4.83 14.52 -3.42
C SER A 18 6.32 14.86 -3.26
N LYS A 19 7.15 13.92 -2.82
CA LYS A 19 8.61 14.04 -2.72
C LYS A 19 9.18 12.69 -3.16
N SER A 20 10.21 12.69 -4.00
CA SER A 20 10.75 11.45 -4.53
C SER A 20 11.42 10.63 -3.43
N LEU A 21 11.61 9.34 -3.68
CA LEU A 21 12.22 8.43 -2.73
C LEU A 21 13.71 8.80 -2.53
N SER A 22 14.38 9.21 -3.61
CA SER A 22 15.77 9.68 -3.62
C SER A 22 15.97 11.01 -2.89
N GLU A 23 14.96 11.88 -2.87
CA GLU A 23 14.96 13.15 -2.14
C GLU A 23 14.69 12.98 -0.63
N CYS A 24 14.04 11.89 -0.21
CA CYS A 24 13.86 11.57 1.20
C CYS A 24 15.21 11.22 1.86
N GLU A 25 15.32 11.50 3.16
CA GLU A 25 16.52 11.20 3.94
C GLU A 25 16.79 9.69 3.92
N ASN A 26 15.79 8.89 4.31
CA ASN A 26 15.91 7.44 4.43
C ASN A 26 14.90 6.68 3.55
N GLY A 27 13.74 7.26 3.26
CA GLY A 27 12.79 6.68 2.30
C GLY A 27 11.32 6.98 2.64
N TRP A 28 10.44 6.02 2.34
CA TRP A 28 9.00 6.15 2.58
C TRP A 28 8.51 5.10 3.57
N ILE A 29 7.66 5.50 4.51
CA ILE A 29 6.87 4.58 5.31
C ILE A 29 5.47 4.47 4.71
N PHE A 30 5.08 3.24 4.38
CA PHE A 30 3.75 2.89 3.91
C PHE A 30 2.88 2.48 5.09
N GLN A 31 1.79 3.20 5.32
CA GLN A 31 0.79 2.86 6.33
C GLN A 31 -0.42 2.20 5.69
N TRP A 32 -0.67 0.95 6.09
CA TRP A 32 -1.87 0.21 5.76
C TRP A 32 -2.78 0.12 6.98
N GLN A 33 -4.08 0.03 6.76
CA GLN A 33 -5.07 -0.30 7.79
C GLN A 33 -6.23 -1.09 7.19
N GLU A 34 -7.02 -1.74 8.04
CA GLU A 34 -8.21 -2.47 7.58
C GLU A 34 -9.26 -1.51 7.01
N TYR A 35 -10.04 -2.03 6.07
CA TYR A 35 -11.32 -1.47 5.65
C TYR A 35 -12.45 -2.13 6.42
N LYS A 36 -13.47 -1.33 6.76
CA LYS A 36 -14.77 -1.86 7.16
C LYS A 36 -15.52 -2.41 5.94
N LYS A 37 -16.53 -3.23 6.20
CA LYS A 37 -17.38 -3.82 5.15
C LYS A 37 -18.12 -2.78 4.31
N ASP A 38 -18.32 -1.57 4.85
CA ASP A 38 -18.95 -0.44 4.18
C ASP A 38 -17.98 0.35 3.27
N GLY A 39 -16.71 -0.04 3.19
CA GLY A 39 -15.71 0.64 2.38
C GLY A 39 -15.07 1.86 3.04
N THR A 40 -15.28 2.09 4.33
CA THR A 40 -14.62 3.15 5.10
C THR A 40 -13.44 2.62 5.91
N LEU A 41 -12.39 3.43 6.06
CA LEU A 41 -11.19 3.04 6.81
C LEU A 41 -11.57 2.67 8.25
N ASN A 42 -10.99 1.58 8.77
CA ASN A 42 -11.34 1.07 10.09
C ASN A 42 -10.89 2.01 11.22
N GLY A 43 -9.78 2.73 11.02
CA GLY A 43 -9.12 3.50 12.07
C GLY A 43 -8.30 2.62 13.03
N ALA A 44 -8.05 1.35 12.66
CA ALA A 44 -7.39 0.33 13.48
C ALA A 44 -6.66 -0.71 12.60
N CYS A 45 -5.93 -1.63 13.25
CA CYS A 45 -5.18 -2.72 12.60
C CYS A 45 -4.09 -2.18 11.64
N TYR A 46 -3.38 -1.15 12.08
CA TYR A 46 -2.34 -0.50 11.29
C TYR A 46 -1.13 -1.40 11.06
N HIS A 47 -0.56 -1.31 9.87
CA HIS A 47 0.74 -1.87 9.54
C HIS A 47 1.61 -0.80 8.89
N PHE A 48 2.88 -0.77 9.27
CA PHE A 48 3.86 0.19 8.78
C PHE A 48 5.03 -0.56 8.15
N PHE A 49 5.39 -0.18 6.93
CA PHE A 49 6.51 -0.77 6.21
C PHE A 49 7.42 0.31 5.65
N LEU A 50 8.71 0.20 5.94
CA LEU A 50 9.72 1.03 5.32
C LEU A 50 10.06 0.50 3.93
N VAL A 51 10.00 1.39 2.93
CA VAL A 51 10.71 1.21 1.66
C VAL A 51 11.88 2.21 1.66
N PRO A 52 13.13 1.73 1.81
CA PRO A 52 14.29 2.60 1.90
C PRO A 52 14.63 3.23 0.54
N LYS A 53 15.29 4.38 0.52
CA LYS A 53 15.60 5.12 -0.71
C LYS A 53 16.44 4.37 -1.73
N GLN A 54 17.28 3.45 -1.25
CA GLN A 54 18.07 2.55 -2.06
C GLN A 54 17.18 1.64 -2.94
N HIS A 55 15.90 1.44 -2.59
CA HIS A 55 14.96 0.69 -3.42
C HIS A 55 14.81 1.29 -4.83
N ALA A 56 14.97 2.60 -4.99
CA ALA A 56 14.93 3.24 -6.31
C ALA A 56 16.05 2.75 -7.26
N GLN A 57 17.14 2.22 -6.70
CA GLN A 57 18.30 1.71 -7.44
C GLN A 57 18.21 0.20 -7.72
N ASN A 58 17.24 -0.50 -7.14
CA ASN A 58 17.09 -1.93 -7.36
C ASN A 58 16.66 -2.21 -8.81
N PRO A 59 17.25 -3.23 -9.47
CA PRO A 59 16.88 -3.58 -10.83
C PRO A 59 15.46 -4.15 -10.92
N GLY A 60 14.91 -4.17 -12.14
CA GLY A 60 13.60 -4.74 -12.43
C GLY A 60 12.43 -3.76 -12.26
N SER A 61 11.23 -4.30 -12.06
CA SER A 61 9.98 -3.51 -12.09
C SER A 61 9.69 -2.72 -10.81
N GLY A 62 10.48 -2.86 -9.75
CA GLY A 62 10.27 -2.17 -8.47
C GLY A 62 9.13 -2.77 -7.63
N GLY A 63 8.87 -4.07 -7.76
CA GLY A 63 7.83 -4.74 -6.99
C GLY A 63 8.14 -4.80 -5.50
N VAL A 64 7.19 -4.38 -4.67
CA VAL A 64 7.22 -4.48 -3.20
C VAL A 64 6.01 -5.27 -2.73
N ILE A 65 6.25 -6.28 -1.91
CA ILE A 65 5.21 -7.11 -1.28
C ILE A 65 5.01 -6.65 0.16
N PHE A 66 3.78 -6.38 0.54
CA PHE A 66 3.37 -6.11 1.92
C PHE A 66 2.50 -7.29 2.39
N LEU A 67 2.90 -7.93 3.49
CA LEU A 67 2.14 -9.00 4.12
C LEU A 67 1.37 -8.43 5.31
N LEU A 68 0.05 -8.45 5.22
CA LEU A 68 -0.86 -7.86 6.19
C LEU A 68 -1.66 -8.98 6.85
N HIS A 69 -2.04 -8.80 8.12
CA HIS A 69 -2.90 -9.73 8.81
C HIS A 69 -3.97 -8.98 9.60
N GLY A 70 -5.21 -9.46 9.54
CA GLY A 70 -6.28 -8.88 10.33
C GLY A 70 -6.22 -9.32 11.78
N TYR A 71 -6.82 -8.53 12.67
CA TYR A 71 -6.83 -8.84 14.11
C TYR A 71 -7.52 -10.18 14.41
N ASN A 72 -8.63 -10.47 13.72
CA ASN A 72 -9.39 -11.73 13.81
C ASN A 72 -9.32 -12.56 12.52
N ALA A 73 -8.42 -12.22 11.60
CA ALA A 73 -8.37 -12.87 10.30
C ALA A 73 -7.48 -14.11 10.35
N ASN A 74 -8.06 -15.29 10.07
CA ASN A 74 -7.31 -16.53 9.87
C ASN A 74 -6.58 -16.58 8.50
N SER A 75 -6.29 -15.43 7.92
CA SER A 75 -5.79 -15.33 6.54
C SER A 75 -4.84 -14.14 6.40
N LEU A 76 -3.66 -14.40 5.84
CA LEU A 76 -2.73 -13.36 5.41
C LEU A 76 -3.24 -12.70 4.13
N VAL A 77 -3.21 -11.38 4.09
CA VAL A 77 -3.54 -10.59 2.91
C VAL A 77 -2.27 -10.03 2.33
N ARG A 78 -2.01 -10.34 1.06
CA ARG A 78 -0.89 -9.78 0.32
C ARG A 78 -1.32 -8.49 -0.39
N LYS A 79 -0.48 -7.46 -0.32
CA LYS A 79 -0.51 -6.32 -1.23
C LYS A 79 0.78 -6.28 -2.06
N TYR A 80 0.66 -5.91 -3.32
CA TYR A 80 1.79 -5.80 -4.25
C TYR A 80 1.74 -4.48 -5.00
N LEU A 81 2.70 -3.59 -4.74
CA LEU A 81 2.83 -2.31 -5.44
C LEU A 81 4.13 -2.27 -6.22
N TYR A 82 4.14 -1.54 -7.33
CA TYR A 82 5.39 -1.14 -7.96
C TYR A 82 5.79 0.22 -7.41
N VAL A 83 6.95 0.27 -6.75
CA VAL A 83 7.50 1.47 -6.14
C VAL A 83 8.72 1.92 -6.95
N LYS A 84 8.64 3.12 -7.50
CA LYS A 84 9.70 3.80 -8.23
C LYS A 84 9.97 5.15 -7.58
N ASP A 85 11.08 5.77 -7.96
CA ASP A 85 11.58 6.98 -7.32
C ASP A 85 10.52 8.09 -7.17
N THR A 86 9.73 8.33 -8.20
CA THR A 86 8.73 9.41 -8.24
C THR A 86 7.30 8.89 -8.33
N LYS A 87 7.08 7.56 -8.31
CA LYS A 87 5.78 6.98 -8.63
C LYS A 87 5.55 5.64 -7.96
N ILE A 88 4.31 5.46 -7.51
CA ILE A 88 3.77 4.18 -7.07
C ILE A 88 2.63 3.77 -8.01
N THR A 89 2.58 2.51 -8.40
CA THR A 89 1.44 1.93 -9.13
C THR A 89 0.95 0.65 -8.50
N GLY A 90 -0.33 0.37 -8.70
CA GLY A 90 -1.02 -0.79 -8.15
C GLY A 90 -0.96 -2.02 -9.03
N ASN A 91 -1.57 -3.10 -8.55
CA ASN A 91 -1.75 -4.36 -9.26
C ASN A 91 -3.15 -4.89 -8.99
N ASP A 92 -3.81 -5.46 -10.01
CA ASP A 92 -5.20 -5.93 -9.91
C ASP A 92 -5.43 -6.99 -8.84
N ILE A 93 -4.38 -7.75 -8.47
CA ILE A 93 -4.48 -8.73 -7.38
C ILE A 93 -4.86 -8.09 -6.03
N ASN A 94 -4.59 -6.80 -5.86
CA ASN A 94 -4.89 -6.10 -4.62
C ASN A 94 -6.37 -5.71 -4.49
N ALA A 95 -7.15 -5.88 -5.56
CA ALA A 95 -8.54 -5.45 -5.64
C ALA A 95 -9.37 -6.37 -6.55
N SER A 96 -9.36 -7.68 -6.27
CA SER A 96 -10.14 -8.66 -7.04
C SER A 96 -11.60 -8.24 -7.17
N SER A 97 -12.18 -8.41 -8.36
CA SER A 97 -13.61 -8.14 -8.61
C SER A 97 -14.53 -9.08 -7.83
N SER A 98 -14.04 -10.26 -7.42
CA SER A 98 -14.78 -11.22 -6.59
C SER A 98 -14.92 -10.78 -5.13
N ASP A 99 -14.09 -9.85 -4.67
CA ASP A 99 -14.02 -9.46 -3.27
C ASP A 99 -14.79 -8.17 -3.00
N THR A 100 -15.35 -8.07 -1.80
CA THR A 100 -16.00 -6.86 -1.28
C THR A 100 -15.10 -6.12 -0.29
N ALA A 101 -15.40 -4.85 0.00
CA ALA A 101 -14.68 -4.09 1.01
C ALA A 101 -14.62 -4.84 2.36
N GLY A 102 -13.46 -4.78 3.04
CA GLY A 102 -13.26 -5.48 4.31
C GLY A 102 -13.14 -7.01 4.20
N SER A 103 -12.96 -7.54 2.98
CA SER A 103 -12.81 -8.98 2.74
C SER A 103 -11.75 -9.28 1.67
N GLY A 104 -11.15 -10.46 1.73
CA GLY A 104 -10.18 -10.94 0.75
C GLY A 104 -9.07 -9.93 0.45
N SER A 105 -8.79 -9.72 -0.83
CA SER A 105 -7.82 -8.73 -1.32
C SER A 105 -8.20 -7.28 -0.96
N LYS A 106 -9.47 -6.98 -0.73
CA LYS A 106 -9.98 -5.64 -0.36
C LYS A 106 -10.13 -5.42 1.16
N MET A 107 -9.51 -6.28 1.97
CA MET A 107 -9.52 -6.15 3.43
C MET A 107 -8.70 -4.97 3.94
N PHE A 108 -7.60 -4.63 3.25
CA PHE A 108 -6.70 -3.54 3.66
C PHE A 108 -6.60 -2.45 2.60
N ALA A 109 -6.35 -1.23 3.06
CA ALA A 109 -6.00 -0.11 2.21
C ALA A 109 -4.79 0.66 2.71
N LEU A 110 -4.05 1.18 1.74
CA LEU A 110 -3.02 2.17 1.95
C LEU A 110 -3.73 3.45 2.38
N SER A 111 -3.37 3.94 3.56
CA SER A 111 -4.00 5.11 4.15
C SER A 111 -3.08 6.31 4.28
N ALA A 112 -1.77 6.09 4.29
CA ALA A 112 -0.78 7.15 4.23
C ALA A 112 0.57 6.67 3.69
N ILE A 113 1.34 7.63 3.17
CA ILE A 113 2.77 7.52 2.92
C ILE A 113 3.46 8.71 3.57
N TYR A 114 4.39 8.41 4.46
CA TYR A 114 5.21 9.37 5.19
C TYR A 114 6.65 9.37 4.67
N GLU A 115 7.34 10.48 4.91
CA GLU A 115 8.79 10.55 4.78
C GLU A 115 9.42 9.94 6.04
N TYR A 116 10.51 9.19 5.84
CA TYR A 116 11.40 8.68 6.88
C TYR A 116 12.83 9.16 6.63
#